data_AF-A0A651DH53-F1
#
_entry.id   AF-A0A651DH53-F1
#
_cell.length_a   1.000
_cell.length_b   1.000
_cell.length_c   1.000
_cell.angle_alpha   90.00
_cell.angle_beta   90.00
_cell.angle_gamma   90.00
#
_symmetry.space_group_name_H-M   'P 1'
#
loop_
_entity.id
_entity.type
_entity.pdbx_description
1 polymer ?
#
loop_
_entity_poly.entity_id
_entity_poly.type
_entity_poly.pdbx_seq_one_letter_code
_entity_poly.pdbx_strand_id
1 'polypeptide(L)'
;MGTGCSDRTPPADDPDLPPTGTAPATAEGVPDASVQPGGWDRELVFMELGADSALLLPWHIRAFEADASLRWERSLRRGQAGSWDFLLADTLTSPRTRAPWRILASGPLQMIVEADDVLSSLILEAGAREYELNPVEFLVEWSRPEGGAVRLHRGVSRTADRMEPDLDQSLDGIVLDFSRAWSEGQAPPGGWIFLTAGLPTQFFFEETATSDEGPGTFRGWSRVAFQTRTWPALELHWEEVRAFERARRDIPRRWAVRSSGGTLEGELEAVSSHLVAGEGSGPLLPVTAYFEVTGEIRVDGELIPVRGLIRHIQR
;
A
#
# COMPACT_ATOMS: atom_id res chain seq x y z
N MET A 1 8.75 74.44 -48.03
CA MET A 1 9.70 73.71 -48.90
C MET A 1 10.55 72.84 -47.99
N GLY A 2 10.73 71.53 -48.11
CA GLY A 2 10.22 70.51 -49.02
C GLY A 2 10.38 69.13 -48.38
N THR A 3 9.63 68.17 -48.92
CA THR A 3 9.72 66.70 -48.91
C THR A 3 10.88 65.96 -48.24
N GLY A 4 10.57 64.77 -47.69
CA GLY A 4 11.30 63.54 -48.06
C GLY A 4 11.64 62.56 -46.95
N CYS A 5 11.20 61.30 -47.12
CA CYS A 5 11.37 60.11 -46.29
C CYS A 5 12.83 59.63 -46.09
N SER A 6 13.07 58.88 -45.01
CA SER A 6 13.71 57.54 -44.98
C SER A 6 13.60 56.99 -43.54
N ASP A 7 12.84 55.93 -43.30
CA ASP A 7 13.22 54.50 -43.41
C ASP A 7 14.09 54.02 -42.23
N ARG A 8 13.46 53.34 -41.27
CA ARG A 8 14.13 52.51 -40.26
C ARG A 8 13.27 51.28 -39.95
N THR A 9 13.63 50.19 -40.61
CA THR A 9 13.31 48.80 -40.26
C THR A 9 13.73 48.49 -38.82
N PRO A 10 12.87 47.90 -37.98
CA PRO A 10 13.30 47.29 -36.72
C PRO A 10 13.93 45.90 -36.96
N PRO A 11 14.96 45.50 -36.17
CA PRO A 11 15.59 44.20 -36.31
C PRO A 11 14.70 43.06 -35.81
N ALA A 12 14.96 41.89 -36.39
CA ALA A 12 14.24 40.63 -36.29
C ALA A 12 14.41 39.88 -34.95
N ASP A 13 13.51 38.91 -34.79
CA ASP A 13 13.34 37.90 -33.73
C ASP A 13 14.62 37.36 -33.06
N ASP A 14 14.56 37.25 -31.73
CA ASP A 14 15.34 36.28 -30.94
C ASP A 14 14.34 35.34 -30.22
N PRO A 15 14.28 34.04 -30.56
CA PRO A 15 13.33 33.10 -29.99
C PRO A 15 14.01 32.24 -28.92
N ASP A 16 14.09 32.69 -27.66
CA ASP A 16 14.40 31.76 -26.56
C ASP A 16 14.10 32.34 -25.17
N LEU A 17 12.83 32.28 -24.76
CA LEU A 17 12.44 32.20 -23.35
C LEU A 17 11.18 31.32 -23.24
N PRO A 18 11.24 30.15 -22.58
CA PRO A 18 10.04 29.36 -22.34
C PRO A 18 9.15 30.04 -21.29
N PRO A 19 7.82 30.09 -21.50
CA PRO A 19 6.89 30.67 -20.54
C PRO A 19 6.89 29.87 -19.24
N THR A 20 7.19 30.56 -18.14
CA THR A 20 7.05 30.06 -16.77
C THR A 20 5.57 30.05 -16.41
N GLY A 21 4.97 28.86 -16.26
CA GLY A 21 3.58 28.72 -15.85
C GLY A 21 2.96 27.39 -16.25
N THR A 22 3.46 26.28 -15.70
CA THR A 22 2.78 24.98 -15.84
C THR A 22 1.78 24.85 -14.70
N ALA A 23 0.49 24.99 -15.05
CA ALA A 23 -0.63 24.54 -14.24
C ALA A 23 -0.49 23.05 -13.90
N PRO A 24 -1.09 22.55 -12.78
CA PRO A 24 -1.02 21.13 -12.45
C PRO A 24 -1.54 20.30 -13.63
N ALA A 25 -0.71 19.36 -14.08
CA ALA A 25 -1.07 18.43 -15.14
C ALA A 25 -2.27 17.61 -14.67
N THR A 26 -3.39 17.78 -15.36
CA THR A 26 -4.57 16.93 -15.27
C THR A 26 -4.11 15.48 -15.47
N ALA A 27 -4.30 14.65 -14.45
CA ALA A 27 -4.05 13.22 -14.52
C ALA A 27 -5.06 12.57 -15.48
N GLU A 28 -4.66 12.31 -16.71
CA GLU A 28 -5.40 11.44 -17.63
C GLU A 28 -4.45 10.40 -18.24
N GLY A 29 -4.17 9.38 -17.45
CA GLY A 29 -4.01 8.03 -17.99
C GLY A 29 -5.36 7.34 -17.86
N VAL A 30 -6.24 7.49 -18.86
CA VAL A 30 -7.44 6.66 -18.94
C VAL A 30 -6.96 5.22 -19.13
N PRO A 31 -7.19 4.30 -18.16
CA PRO A 31 -6.88 2.90 -18.40
C PRO A 31 -7.67 2.45 -19.63
N ASP A 32 -7.02 1.68 -20.50
CA ASP A 32 -7.63 1.12 -21.71
C ASP A 32 -9.00 0.52 -21.35
N ALA A 33 -10.08 1.16 -21.83
CA ALA A 33 -11.45 0.88 -21.44
C ALA A 33 -11.94 -0.51 -21.92
N SER A 34 -11.06 -1.31 -22.52
CA SER A 34 -11.34 -2.64 -23.06
C SER A 34 -11.18 -3.78 -22.06
N VAL A 35 -10.49 -3.57 -20.92
CA VAL A 35 -10.36 -4.60 -19.87
C VAL A 35 -11.32 -4.30 -18.73
N GLN A 36 -12.34 -5.14 -18.55
CA GLN A 36 -13.19 -5.07 -17.37
C GLN A 36 -12.43 -5.63 -16.15
N PRO A 37 -12.23 -4.84 -15.09
CA PRO A 37 -11.63 -5.32 -13.86
C PRO A 37 -12.52 -6.36 -13.19
N GLY A 38 -11.93 -7.47 -12.76
CA GLY A 38 -12.58 -8.52 -11.96
C GLY A 38 -12.69 -8.14 -10.49
N GLY A 39 -11.84 -7.21 -10.04
CA GLY A 39 -11.92 -6.65 -8.70
C GLY A 39 -10.83 -5.61 -8.40
N TRP A 40 -10.90 -5.09 -7.17
CA TRP A 40 -10.06 -4.03 -6.64
C TRP A 40 -9.67 -4.33 -5.20
N ASP A 41 -8.40 -4.05 -4.87
CA ASP A 41 -7.86 -4.07 -3.52
C ASP A 41 -7.40 -2.64 -3.17
N ARG A 42 -7.72 -2.22 -1.94
CA ARG A 42 -7.12 -1.05 -1.30
C ARG A 42 -6.64 -1.44 0.11
N GLU A 43 -5.38 -1.14 0.38
CA GLU A 43 -4.72 -1.38 1.66
C GLU A 43 -4.36 -0.04 2.27
N LEU A 44 -4.79 0.21 3.50
CA LEU A 44 -4.31 1.33 4.30
C LEU A 44 -3.56 0.77 5.50
N VAL A 45 -2.27 1.03 5.60
CA VAL A 45 -1.44 0.47 6.68
C VAL A 45 -0.81 1.60 7.46
N PHE A 46 -1.17 1.72 8.73
CA PHE A 46 -0.42 2.54 9.67
C PHE A 46 0.69 1.72 10.30
N MET A 47 1.89 2.31 10.36
CA MET A 47 3.02 1.79 11.12
C MET A 47 3.58 2.90 11.99
N GLU A 48 3.60 2.66 13.30
CA GLU A 48 4.17 3.59 14.27
C GLU A 48 5.66 3.82 14.00
N LEU A 49 6.13 5.06 14.21
CA LEU A 49 7.54 5.42 14.13
C LEU A 49 8.29 5.28 15.49
N GLY A 50 7.58 4.96 16.59
CA GLY A 50 8.09 4.75 17.95
C GLY A 50 8.86 3.44 18.19
N ALA A 51 9.52 3.31 19.34
CA ALA A 51 10.55 2.31 19.68
C ALA A 51 10.10 0.83 19.64
N ASP A 52 11.08 -0.09 19.67
CA ASP A 52 11.12 -1.58 19.76
C ASP A 52 9.95 -2.45 19.25
N SER A 53 8.68 -2.10 19.48
CA SER A 53 7.52 -2.77 18.91
C SER A 53 6.59 -1.76 18.23
N ALA A 54 6.40 -1.93 16.92
CA ALA A 54 5.56 -1.02 16.16
C ALA A 54 4.08 -1.42 16.28
N LEU A 55 3.21 -0.47 16.64
CA LEU A 55 1.79 -0.64 16.34
C LEU A 55 1.59 -0.73 14.82
N LEU A 56 0.88 -1.77 14.38
CA LEU A 56 0.50 -2.02 13.00
C LEU A 56 -1.02 -2.04 12.89
N LEU A 57 -1.58 -1.24 11.99
CA LEU A 57 -3.03 -1.23 11.69
C LEU A 57 -3.27 -1.41 10.19
N PRO A 58 -3.18 -2.64 9.65
CA PRO A 58 -3.56 -2.92 8.28
C PRO A 58 -5.07 -2.98 8.13
N TRP A 59 -5.59 -2.05 7.34
CA TRP A 59 -6.93 -2.05 6.77
C TRP A 59 -6.86 -2.67 5.38
N HIS A 60 -7.64 -3.73 5.19
CA HIS A 60 -7.80 -4.37 3.89
C HIS A 60 -9.23 -4.17 3.43
N ILE A 61 -9.39 -3.57 2.25
CA ILE A 61 -10.68 -3.37 1.60
C ILE A 61 -10.60 -3.97 0.21
N ARG A 62 -11.52 -4.87 -0.08
CA ARG A 62 -11.61 -5.55 -1.36
C ARG A 62 -13.01 -5.40 -1.93
N ALA A 63 -13.10 -5.08 -3.21
CA ALA A 63 -14.34 -5.03 -3.96
C ALA A 63 -14.23 -5.95 -5.18
N PHE A 64 -15.27 -6.73 -5.46
CA PHE A 64 -15.31 -7.58 -6.65
C PHE A 64 -16.74 -7.79 -7.13
N GLU A 65 -16.87 -8.10 -8.41
CA GLU A 65 -18.19 -8.32 -9.01
C GLU A 65 -18.85 -9.58 -8.41
N ALA A 66 -20.14 -9.44 -8.09
CA ALA A 66 -21.00 -10.53 -7.63
C ALA A 66 -22.37 -10.39 -8.30
N ASP A 67 -22.58 -11.15 -9.37
CA ASP A 67 -23.77 -11.08 -10.22
C ASP A 67 -24.08 -9.63 -10.69
N ALA A 68 -25.24 -9.09 -10.33
CA ALA A 68 -25.67 -7.73 -10.63
C ALA A 68 -25.20 -6.68 -9.60
N SER A 69 -24.32 -7.05 -8.67
CA SER A 69 -23.89 -6.23 -7.53
C SER A 69 -22.36 -6.23 -7.35
N LEU A 70 -21.88 -5.43 -6.41
CA LEU A 70 -20.51 -5.50 -5.92
C LEU A 70 -20.53 -6.10 -4.52
N ARG A 71 -19.66 -7.09 -4.28
CA ARG A 71 -19.36 -7.59 -2.95
C ARG A 71 -18.12 -6.89 -2.43
N TRP A 72 -18.17 -6.49 -1.17
CA TRP A 72 -17.10 -5.82 -0.46
C TRP A 72 -16.71 -6.68 0.73
N GLU A 73 -15.41 -6.90 0.87
CA GLU A 73 -14.80 -7.55 2.03
C GLU A 73 -13.91 -6.51 2.72
N ARG A 74 -14.14 -6.30 4.01
CA ARG A 74 -13.36 -5.33 4.79
C ARG A 74 -12.80 -6.00 6.03
N SER A 75 -11.56 -5.67 6.36
CA SER A 75 -10.99 -6.06 7.64
C SER A 75 -10.03 -5.02 8.18
N LEU A 76 -10.02 -4.89 9.50
CA LEU A 76 -9.02 -4.15 10.26
C LEU A 76 -8.44 -5.07 11.32
N ARG A 77 -7.12 -5.16 11.33
CA ARG A 77 -6.36 -5.88 12.36
C ARG A 77 -5.46 -4.90 13.10
N ARG A 78 -5.15 -5.24 14.34
CA ARG A 78 -4.20 -4.49 15.17
C ARG A 78 -3.08 -5.41 15.63
N GLY A 79 -1.88 -5.19 15.14
CA GLY A 79 -0.66 -5.86 15.59
C GLY A 79 0.09 -4.98 16.58
N GLN A 80 0.41 -5.49 17.77
CA GLN A 80 1.27 -4.81 18.74
C GLN A 80 1.93 -5.82 19.67
N ALA A 81 3.23 -5.66 19.92
CA ALA A 81 3.99 -6.50 20.87
C ALA A 81 3.80 -8.01 20.62
N GLY A 82 3.78 -8.41 19.35
CA GLY A 82 3.58 -9.79 18.93
C GLY A 82 2.17 -10.35 19.05
N SER A 83 1.20 -9.55 19.50
CA SER A 83 -0.21 -9.91 19.59
C SER A 83 -1.00 -9.27 18.45
N TRP A 84 -2.07 -9.96 18.01
CA TRP A 84 -2.91 -9.52 16.91
C TRP A 84 -4.40 -9.57 17.29
N ASP A 85 -5.06 -8.42 17.26
CA ASP A 85 -6.49 -8.25 17.52
C ASP A 85 -7.29 -8.03 16.23
N PHE A 86 -8.55 -8.48 16.24
CA PHE A 86 -9.51 -8.21 15.17
C PHE A 86 -10.46 -7.09 15.58
N LEU A 87 -10.43 -6.01 14.82
CA LEU A 87 -11.29 -4.84 15.08
C LEU A 87 -12.48 -4.81 14.12
N LEU A 88 -12.28 -5.27 12.88
CA LEU A 88 -13.33 -5.40 11.87
C LEU A 88 -13.06 -6.62 10.99
N ALA A 89 -14.12 -7.38 10.69
CA ALA A 89 -14.16 -8.36 9.63
C ALA A 89 -15.61 -8.51 9.15
N ASP A 90 -15.94 -7.95 7.99
CA ASP A 90 -17.29 -8.02 7.46
C ASP A 90 -17.36 -8.14 5.94
N THR A 91 -18.55 -8.50 5.49
CA THR A 91 -18.92 -8.57 4.08
C THR A 91 -20.22 -7.80 3.87
N LEU A 92 -20.27 -7.03 2.79
CA LEU A 92 -21.42 -6.23 2.42
C LEU A 92 -21.59 -6.21 0.91
N THR A 93 -22.81 -5.89 0.49
CA THR A 93 -23.18 -5.82 -0.92
C THR A 93 -23.67 -4.43 -1.25
N SER A 94 -23.26 -3.89 -2.40
CA SER A 94 -23.76 -2.62 -2.93
C SER A 94 -24.22 -2.78 -4.38
N PRO A 95 -25.04 -1.85 -4.90
CA PRO A 95 -25.19 -1.69 -6.34
C PRO A 95 -23.85 -1.47 -7.03
N ARG A 96 -23.76 -1.77 -8.34
CA ARG A 96 -22.59 -1.45 -9.15
C ARG A 96 -22.31 0.07 -9.11
N THR A 97 -21.04 0.43 -8.97
CA THR A 97 -20.57 1.82 -9.00
C THR A 97 -19.52 1.97 -10.09
N ARG A 98 -19.35 3.21 -10.58
CA ARG A 98 -18.25 3.55 -11.49
C ARG A 98 -16.92 3.76 -10.77
N ALA A 99 -16.93 3.84 -9.44
CA ALA A 99 -15.74 4.06 -8.62
C ALA A 99 -15.56 2.99 -7.52
N PRO A 100 -15.46 1.70 -7.88
CA PRO A 100 -15.32 0.59 -6.92
C PRO A 100 -13.98 0.56 -6.18
N TRP A 101 -13.00 1.37 -6.59
CA TRP A 101 -11.75 1.60 -5.86
C TRP A 101 -11.90 2.55 -4.65
N ARG A 102 -13.05 3.21 -4.50
CA ARG A 102 -13.34 4.07 -3.34
C ARG A 102 -13.72 3.22 -2.14
N ILE A 103 -13.41 3.73 -0.95
CA ILE A 103 -13.80 3.10 0.30
C ILE A 103 -15.31 3.24 0.47
N LEU A 104 -16.00 2.11 0.67
CA LEU A 104 -17.41 2.11 1.01
C LEU A 104 -17.58 2.32 2.52
N ALA A 105 -17.77 3.58 2.92
CA ALA A 105 -18.13 3.95 4.28
C ALA A 105 -19.57 3.50 4.57
N SER A 106 -19.71 2.53 5.47
CA SER A 106 -20.99 1.92 5.83
C SER A 106 -20.85 1.14 7.13
N GLY A 107 -21.92 1.11 7.92
CA GLY A 107 -21.93 0.48 9.24
C GLY A 107 -21.01 1.22 10.21
N PRO A 108 -20.09 0.52 10.92
CA PRO A 108 -19.20 1.13 11.90
C PRO A 108 -18.04 1.92 11.27
N LEU A 109 -17.91 1.89 9.94
CA LEU A 109 -16.85 2.58 9.21
C LEU A 109 -17.33 3.93 8.69
N GLN A 110 -16.66 4.99 9.12
CA GLN A 110 -16.85 6.35 8.64
C GLN A 110 -15.60 6.84 7.92
N MET A 111 -15.78 7.78 7.00
CA MET A 111 -14.69 8.37 6.23
C MET A 111 -14.93 9.86 6.09
N ILE A 112 -13.88 10.64 6.33
CA ILE A 112 -13.84 12.08 6.06
C ILE A 112 -12.91 12.28 4.86
N VAL A 113 -13.44 12.93 3.83
CA VAL A 113 -12.69 13.31 2.64
C VAL A 113 -12.65 14.82 2.51
N GLU A 114 -11.54 15.34 2.01
CA GLU A 114 -11.39 16.75 1.67
C GLU A 114 -11.82 17.02 0.22
N ALA A 115 -11.51 18.22 -0.28
CA ALA A 115 -11.61 18.50 -1.70
C ALA A 115 -10.80 17.48 -2.52
N ASP A 116 -11.21 17.26 -3.76
CA ASP A 116 -10.56 16.34 -4.70
C ASP A 116 -10.49 14.87 -4.24
N ASP A 117 -11.40 14.45 -3.34
CA ASP A 117 -11.54 13.06 -2.88
C ASP A 117 -10.31 12.55 -2.10
N VAL A 118 -9.56 13.47 -1.48
CA VAL A 118 -8.41 13.16 -0.63
C VAL A 118 -8.91 12.63 0.71
N LEU A 119 -8.41 11.47 1.13
CA LEU A 119 -8.73 10.87 2.43
C LEU A 119 -8.12 11.70 3.56
N SER A 120 -8.96 12.32 4.39
CA SER A 120 -8.56 13.07 5.59
C SER A 120 -8.51 12.16 6.83
N SER A 121 -9.54 11.33 7.00
CA SER A 121 -9.69 10.44 8.15
C SER A 121 -10.49 9.20 7.80
N LEU A 122 -10.06 8.06 8.33
CA LEU A 122 -10.80 6.80 8.33
C LEU A 122 -11.06 6.36 9.77
N ILE A 123 -12.33 6.21 10.13
CA ILE A 123 -12.77 6.01 11.51
C ILE A 123 -13.54 4.69 11.62
N LEU A 124 -13.17 3.83 12.56
CA LEU A 124 -13.92 2.65 12.95
C LEU A 124 -14.45 2.79 14.38
N GLU A 125 -15.75 2.65 14.53
CA GLU A 125 -16.40 2.47 15.83
C GLU A 125 -16.45 0.99 16.21
N ALA A 126 -15.64 0.58 17.19
CA ALA A 126 -15.52 -0.81 17.63
C ALA A 126 -15.89 -0.93 19.12
N GLY A 127 -17.19 -1.05 19.39
CA GLY A 127 -17.72 -1.18 20.76
C GLY A 127 -17.52 0.10 21.57
N ALA A 128 -16.75 0.02 22.65
CA ALA A 128 -16.41 1.16 23.51
C ALA A 128 -15.25 2.00 22.95
N ARG A 129 -14.56 1.54 21.92
CA ARG A 129 -13.39 2.21 21.35
C ARG A 129 -13.64 2.72 19.95
N GLU A 130 -12.91 3.77 19.61
CA GLU A 130 -12.88 4.34 18.28
C GLU A 130 -11.42 4.32 17.77
N TYR A 131 -11.24 3.86 16.54
CA TYR A 131 -9.94 3.79 15.88
C TYR A 131 -9.95 4.73 14.68
N GLU A 132 -9.12 5.76 14.74
CA GLU A 132 -8.99 6.78 13.71
C GLU A 132 -7.61 6.67 13.04
N LEU A 133 -7.58 6.75 11.71
CA LEU A 133 -6.39 6.84 10.89
C LEU A 133 -6.42 8.11 10.05
N ASN A 134 -5.45 8.98 10.27
CA ASN A 134 -5.34 10.27 9.60
C ASN A 134 -4.05 10.33 8.78
N PRO A 135 -4.12 10.19 7.44
CA PRO A 135 -3.02 10.59 6.57
C PRO A 135 -2.89 12.13 6.62
N VAL A 136 -1.75 12.65 7.07
CA VAL A 136 -1.56 14.09 7.31
C VAL A 136 -0.72 14.74 6.23
N GLU A 137 0.48 14.21 5.98
CA GLU A 137 1.45 14.84 5.06
C GLU A 137 1.82 13.85 3.96
N PHE A 138 1.56 14.22 2.70
CA PHE A 138 1.97 13.42 1.54
C PHE A 138 3.49 13.38 1.41
N LEU A 139 4.07 12.18 1.24
CA LEU A 139 5.51 11.97 1.11
C LEU A 139 5.94 11.60 -0.31
N VAL A 140 5.22 10.67 -0.94
CA VAL A 140 5.53 10.16 -2.29
C VAL A 140 4.34 9.38 -2.86
N GLU A 141 4.24 9.37 -4.20
CA GLU A 141 3.38 8.47 -4.95
C GLU A 141 4.21 7.71 -5.98
N TRP A 142 3.96 6.41 -6.10
CA TRP A 142 4.46 5.58 -7.18
C TRP A 142 3.29 4.99 -7.96
N SER A 143 3.26 5.25 -9.25
CA SER A 143 2.26 4.71 -10.17
C SER A 143 2.59 3.27 -10.54
N ARG A 144 1.54 2.45 -10.69
CA ARG A 144 1.66 1.05 -11.11
C ARG A 144 1.46 0.93 -12.63
N PRO A 145 2.25 0.10 -13.33
CA PRO A 145 2.05 -0.17 -14.76
C PRO A 145 0.64 -0.65 -15.13
N GLU A 146 0.01 -1.46 -14.28
CA GLU A 146 -1.33 -2.04 -14.48
C GLU A 146 -2.44 -1.15 -13.88
N GLY A 147 -2.13 0.09 -13.50
CA GLY A 147 -3.06 1.00 -12.84
C GLY A 147 -3.13 0.82 -11.33
N GLY A 148 -3.62 1.85 -10.65
CA GLY A 148 -3.50 2.00 -9.20
C GLY A 148 -2.20 2.69 -8.80
N ALA A 149 -2.01 2.88 -7.50
CA ALA A 149 -0.91 3.65 -6.96
C ALA A 149 -0.50 3.16 -5.58
N VAL A 150 0.74 3.44 -5.23
CA VAL A 150 1.30 3.32 -3.88
C VAL A 150 1.57 4.73 -3.40
N ARG A 151 0.91 5.17 -2.33
CA ARG A 151 1.11 6.47 -1.72
C ARG A 151 1.63 6.28 -0.30
N LEU A 152 2.59 7.12 0.07
CA LEU A 152 3.08 7.19 1.45
C LEU A 152 2.77 8.55 2.03
N HIS A 153 2.34 8.55 3.28
CA HIS A 153 2.07 9.75 4.05
C HIS A 153 2.74 9.66 5.42
N ARG A 154 3.11 10.79 6.03
CA ARG A 154 3.11 10.84 7.50
C ARG A 154 1.66 10.83 7.94
N GLY A 155 1.36 10.13 9.01
CA GLY A 155 0.01 10.12 9.55
C GLY A 155 -0.01 9.87 11.04
N VAL A 156 -1.22 9.99 11.57
CA VAL A 156 -1.51 9.80 12.98
C VAL A 156 -2.55 8.71 13.10
N SER A 157 -2.33 7.77 14.02
CA SER A 157 -3.39 6.89 14.48
C SER A 157 -3.85 7.35 15.86
N ARG A 158 -5.17 7.47 16.04
CA ARG A 158 -5.77 7.70 17.34
C ARG A 158 -6.62 6.51 17.75
N THR A 159 -6.54 6.17 19.03
CA THR A 159 -7.48 5.26 19.67
C THR A 159 -8.14 6.03 20.79
N ALA A 160 -9.45 6.23 20.70
CA ALA A 160 -10.23 6.88 21.74
C ALA A 160 -11.05 5.84 22.52
N ASP A 161 -11.13 5.99 23.84
CA ASP A 161 -12.02 5.18 24.68
C ASP A 161 -13.21 6.02 25.13
N ARG A 162 -14.43 5.61 24.71
CA ARG A 162 -15.65 6.37 24.96
C ARG A 162 -16.04 6.42 26.44
N MET A 163 -15.53 5.47 27.24
CA MET A 163 -15.83 5.39 28.67
C MET A 163 -14.72 6.04 29.50
N GLU A 164 -13.48 6.00 29.02
CA GLU A 164 -12.30 6.49 29.75
C GLU A 164 -11.43 7.40 28.85
N PRO A 165 -11.82 8.67 28.62
CA PRO A 165 -11.12 9.57 27.69
C PRO A 165 -9.65 9.86 28.05
N ASP A 166 -9.28 9.68 29.32
CA ASP A 166 -7.88 9.83 29.77
C ASP A 166 -6.96 8.73 29.21
N LEU A 167 -7.53 7.66 28.62
CA LEU A 167 -6.80 6.58 27.93
C LEU A 167 -6.65 6.81 26.43
N ASP A 168 -7.11 7.95 25.90
CA ASP A 168 -6.96 8.28 24.50
C ASP A 168 -5.48 8.31 24.11
N GLN A 169 -5.15 7.57 23.06
CA GLN A 169 -3.79 7.43 22.56
C GLN A 169 -3.70 8.04 21.16
N SER A 170 -2.67 8.83 20.92
CA SER A 170 -2.33 9.37 19.60
C SER A 170 -0.88 9.03 19.27
N LEU A 171 -0.65 8.40 18.12
CA LEU A 171 0.66 7.90 17.71
C LEU A 171 1.02 8.44 16.32
N ASP A 172 2.24 8.93 16.19
CA ASP A 172 2.82 9.34 14.91
C ASP A 172 3.38 8.13 14.17
N GLY A 173 3.16 8.11 12.86
CA GLY A 173 3.56 6.99 12.01
C GLY A 173 3.70 7.32 10.54
N ILE A 174 3.90 6.27 9.75
CA ILE A 174 3.80 6.29 8.31
C ILE A 174 2.52 5.57 7.91
N VAL A 175 1.82 6.12 6.94
CA VAL A 175 0.63 5.53 6.32
C VAL A 175 0.96 5.14 4.89
N LEU A 176 0.82 3.86 4.60
CA LEU A 176 0.75 3.32 3.25
C LEU A 176 -0.71 3.37 2.79
N ASP A 177 -0.98 3.97 1.64
CA ASP A 177 -2.24 3.82 0.89
C ASP A 177 -1.92 3.17 -0.46
N PHE A 178 -2.23 1.89 -0.56
CA PHE A 178 -1.92 1.07 -1.73
C PHE A 178 -3.21 0.61 -2.39
N SER A 179 -3.34 0.87 -3.69
CA SER A 179 -4.50 0.47 -4.48
C SER A 179 -4.09 -0.26 -5.75
N ARG A 180 -4.86 -1.30 -6.10
CA ARG A 180 -4.67 -2.05 -7.33
C ARG A 180 -5.96 -2.68 -7.82
N ALA A 181 -6.06 -2.83 -9.15
CA ALA A 181 -7.10 -3.62 -9.79
C ALA A 181 -6.48 -4.91 -10.37
N TRP A 182 -7.34 -5.90 -10.62
CA TRP A 182 -7.00 -7.06 -11.45
C TRP A 182 -8.14 -7.33 -12.44
N SER A 183 -7.83 -8.02 -13.53
CA SER A 183 -8.79 -8.27 -14.60
C SER A 183 -9.73 -9.42 -14.27
N GLU A 184 -10.90 -9.45 -14.91
CA GLU A 184 -11.79 -10.60 -14.82
C GLU A 184 -11.08 -11.89 -15.29
N GLY A 185 -11.32 -13.00 -14.59
CA GLY A 185 -10.68 -14.29 -14.87
C GLY A 185 -9.21 -14.38 -14.40
N GLN A 186 -8.59 -13.30 -13.92
CA GLN A 186 -7.30 -13.36 -13.25
C GLN A 186 -7.47 -13.67 -11.76
N ALA A 187 -6.53 -14.43 -11.20
CA ALA A 187 -6.47 -14.63 -9.76
C ALA A 187 -6.27 -13.27 -9.05
N PRO A 188 -6.86 -13.06 -7.87
CA PRO A 188 -6.62 -11.84 -7.12
C PRO A 188 -5.11 -11.66 -6.87
N PRO A 189 -4.65 -10.41 -6.78
CA PRO A 189 -3.23 -10.13 -6.68
C PRO A 189 -2.65 -10.65 -5.35
N GLY A 190 -1.33 -10.90 -5.35
CA GLY A 190 -0.61 -11.63 -4.31
C GLY A 190 -0.25 -10.82 -3.07
N GLY A 191 0.82 -11.21 -2.42
CA GLY A 191 1.37 -10.53 -1.25
C GLY A 191 1.98 -9.16 -1.56
N TRP A 192 2.38 -8.48 -0.49
CA TRP A 192 3.16 -7.25 -0.55
C TRP A 192 4.00 -7.10 0.72
N ILE A 193 5.03 -6.27 0.65
CA ILE A 193 6.00 -5.99 1.71
C ILE A 193 6.09 -4.47 1.85
N PHE A 194 5.92 -3.96 3.05
CA PHE A 194 6.14 -2.55 3.37
C PHE A 194 7.15 -2.43 4.50
N LEU A 195 8.28 -1.75 4.24
CA LEU A 195 9.40 -1.63 5.18
C LEU A 195 9.78 -0.17 5.38
N THR A 196 10.35 0.13 6.55
CA THR A 196 10.92 1.44 6.83
C THR A 196 12.09 1.36 7.81
N ALA A 197 13.03 2.29 7.65
CA ALA A 197 14.07 2.61 8.62
C ALA A 197 13.78 3.94 9.34
N GLY A 198 12.50 4.34 9.40
CA GLY A 198 12.08 5.68 9.76
C GLY A 198 12.06 6.64 8.57
N LEU A 199 11.80 7.92 8.82
CA LEU A 199 11.84 8.94 7.77
C LEU A 199 13.29 9.41 7.56
N PRO A 200 13.78 9.55 6.30
CA PRO A 200 13.03 9.52 5.03
C PRO A 200 13.09 8.18 4.26
N THR A 201 13.34 7.05 4.93
CA THR A 201 13.64 5.75 4.31
C THR A 201 12.47 4.74 4.35
N GLN A 202 11.88 4.46 3.18
CA GLN A 202 10.77 3.51 3.00
C GLN A 202 10.97 2.62 1.78
N PHE A 203 10.49 1.38 1.87
CA PHE A 203 10.47 0.41 0.79
C PHE A 203 9.06 -0.18 0.65
N PHE A 204 8.61 -0.38 -0.57
CA PHE A 204 7.39 -1.11 -0.87
C PHE A 204 7.65 -2.10 -1.98
N PHE A 205 7.36 -3.38 -1.74
CA PHE A 205 7.45 -4.44 -2.74
C PHE A 205 6.08 -5.08 -2.91
N GLU A 206 5.68 -5.37 -4.14
CA GLU A 206 4.46 -6.12 -4.40
C GLU A 206 4.73 -7.31 -5.31
N GLU A 207 4.01 -8.39 -5.07
CA GLU A 207 4.07 -9.60 -5.88
C GLU A 207 3.41 -9.34 -7.24
N THR A 208 4.15 -9.61 -8.32
CA THR A 208 3.70 -9.38 -9.71
C THR A 208 3.07 -10.63 -10.32
N ALA A 209 3.43 -11.81 -9.84
CA ALA A 209 2.84 -13.08 -10.22
C ALA A 209 2.71 -13.96 -8.99
N THR A 210 1.49 -14.40 -8.68
CA THR A 210 1.23 -15.30 -7.55
C THR A 210 1.79 -16.68 -7.86
N SER A 211 2.66 -17.16 -6.99
CA SER A 211 3.15 -18.54 -7.01
C SER A 211 2.40 -19.39 -5.98
N ASP A 212 1.79 -20.49 -6.43
CA ASP A 212 1.04 -21.39 -5.54
C ASP A 212 1.96 -22.29 -4.68
N GLU A 213 3.22 -22.48 -5.12
CA GLU A 213 4.14 -23.49 -4.59
C GLU A 213 5.48 -22.92 -4.09
N GLY A 214 5.68 -21.60 -4.06
CA GLY A 214 6.98 -21.07 -3.63
C GLY A 214 7.17 -19.56 -3.67
N PRO A 215 8.44 -19.11 -3.54
CA PRO A 215 8.82 -17.71 -3.63
C PRO A 215 8.28 -17.02 -4.90
N GLY A 216 7.62 -15.87 -4.72
CA GLY A 216 7.04 -15.08 -5.81
C GLY A 216 8.03 -14.09 -6.42
N THR A 217 7.74 -13.64 -7.64
CA THR A 217 8.44 -12.49 -8.24
C THR A 217 7.78 -11.20 -7.76
N PHE A 218 8.61 -10.25 -7.34
CA PHE A 218 8.19 -8.96 -6.86
C PHE A 218 8.65 -7.86 -7.80
N ARG A 219 8.04 -6.70 -7.65
CA ARG A 219 8.63 -5.43 -8.05
C ARG A 219 8.71 -4.53 -6.84
N GLY A 220 9.55 -3.51 -6.91
CA GLY A 220 9.80 -2.67 -5.75
C GLY A 220 9.98 -1.21 -6.06
N TRP A 221 9.67 -0.42 -5.04
CA TRP A 221 9.96 1.00 -4.96
C TRP A 221 10.62 1.30 -3.64
N SER A 222 11.45 2.32 -3.63
CA SER A 222 11.95 2.90 -2.39
C SER A 222 11.98 4.40 -2.47
N ARG A 223 11.93 5.00 -1.31
CA ARG A 223 12.32 6.38 -1.05
C ARG A 223 13.44 6.31 -0.03
N VAL A 224 14.67 6.62 -0.42
CA VAL A 224 15.84 6.62 0.45
C VAL A 224 16.49 7.99 0.32
N ALA A 225 16.67 8.69 1.43
CA ALA A 225 17.19 10.06 1.42
C ALA A 225 16.48 10.96 0.40
N PHE A 226 15.14 10.88 0.34
CA PHE A 226 14.27 11.62 -0.60
C PHE A 226 14.42 11.26 -2.08
N GLN A 227 15.25 10.27 -2.43
CA GLN A 227 15.39 9.77 -3.79
C GLN A 227 14.52 8.54 -4.01
N THR A 228 13.79 8.54 -5.13
CA THR A 228 13.00 7.38 -5.55
C THR A 228 13.84 6.42 -6.37
N ARG A 229 13.79 5.13 -6.05
CA ARG A 229 14.30 4.05 -6.91
C ARG A 229 13.20 3.05 -7.20
N THR A 230 13.30 2.39 -8.35
CA THR A 230 12.35 1.36 -8.79
C THR A 230 13.09 0.12 -9.26
N TRP A 231 12.61 -1.06 -8.87
CA TRP A 231 13.11 -2.35 -9.33
C TRP A 231 11.97 -3.09 -10.04
N PRO A 232 12.05 -3.28 -11.37
CA PRO A 232 10.97 -3.93 -12.12
C PRO A 232 10.86 -5.44 -11.83
N ALA A 233 11.93 -6.04 -11.32
CA ALA A 233 11.99 -7.43 -10.92
C ALA A 233 12.86 -7.58 -9.67
N LEU A 234 12.29 -8.20 -8.65
CA LEU A 234 12.89 -8.61 -7.40
C LEU A 234 12.56 -10.09 -7.17
N GLU A 235 13.55 -10.85 -6.78
CA GLU A 235 13.37 -12.23 -6.32
C GLU A 235 13.28 -12.22 -4.80
N LEU A 236 12.24 -12.86 -4.25
CA LEU A 236 12.07 -13.04 -2.83
C LEU A 236 12.18 -14.53 -2.52
N HIS A 237 13.21 -14.98 -1.81
CA HIS A 237 13.45 -16.39 -1.46
C HIS A 237 13.03 -16.67 -0.01
N TRP A 238 12.56 -17.89 0.27
CA TRP A 238 12.26 -18.33 1.64
C TRP A 238 13.47 -19.08 2.19
N GLU A 239 14.21 -18.45 3.08
CA GLU A 239 15.44 -19.01 3.68
C GLU A 239 15.11 -19.95 4.85
N GLU A 240 14.00 -19.71 5.54
CA GLU A 240 13.49 -20.57 6.59
C GLU A 240 11.96 -20.64 6.51
N VAL A 241 11.42 -21.86 6.71
CA VAL A 241 9.97 -22.11 6.76
C VAL A 241 9.57 -22.86 8.02
N ARG A 242 8.30 -22.76 8.38
CA ARG A 242 7.67 -23.50 9.47
C ARG A 242 6.33 -24.06 9.02
N ALA A 243 6.05 -25.31 9.37
CA ALA A 243 4.76 -25.93 9.11
C ALA A 243 3.60 -25.21 9.83
N PHE A 244 2.53 -24.96 9.10
CA PHE A 244 1.24 -24.47 9.59
C PHE A 244 0.18 -25.55 9.38
N GLU A 245 0.03 -26.41 10.39
CA GLU A 245 -0.79 -27.62 10.36
C GLU A 245 -2.24 -27.38 9.94
N ARG A 246 -2.83 -26.25 10.36
CA ARG A 246 -4.24 -25.93 10.06
C ARG A 246 -4.50 -25.86 8.55
N ALA A 247 -3.50 -25.43 7.76
CA ALA A 247 -3.58 -25.38 6.31
C ALA A 247 -2.71 -26.44 5.61
N ARG A 248 -1.93 -27.21 6.38
CA ARG A 248 -0.93 -28.19 5.90
C ARG A 248 0.09 -27.57 4.94
N ARG A 249 0.50 -26.32 5.20
CA ARG A 249 1.45 -25.58 4.37
C ARG A 249 2.68 -25.18 5.15
N ASP A 250 3.80 -25.09 4.45
CA ASP A 250 5.01 -24.45 4.96
C ASP A 250 4.93 -22.95 4.77
N ILE A 251 5.18 -22.22 5.85
CA ILE A 251 5.06 -20.77 5.92
C ILE A 251 6.42 -20.15 6.17
N PRO A 252 6.84 -19.14 5.40
CA PRO A 252 8.14 -18.50 5.60
C PRO A 252 8.27 -17.80 6.95
N ARG A 253 9.48 -17.87 7.51
CA ARG A 253 9.92 -17.13 8.71
C ARG A 253 11.09 -16.22 8.43
N ARG A 254 11.90 -16.54 7.42
CA ARG A 254 13.01 -15.72 6.93
C ARG A 254 12.94 -15.58 5.43
N TRP A 255 13.20 -14.38 4.95
CA TRP A 255 13.19 -14.04 3.54
C TRP A 255 14.53 -13.44 3.14
N ALA A 256 14.99 -13.76 1.94
CA ALA A 256 16.02 -13.00 1.26
C ALA A 256 15.41 -12.29 0.05
N VAL A 257 15.70 -11.00 -0.14
CA VAL A 257 15.27 -10.23 -1.31
C VAL A 257 16.49 -9.85 -2.14
N ARG A 258 16.42 -10.01 -3.47
CA ARG A 258 17.52 -9.68 -4.39
C ARG A 258 16.99 -9.05 -5.67
N SER A 259 17.68 -8.03 -6.17
CA SER A 259 17.51 -7.54 -7.54
C SER A 259 18.48 -8.23 -8.49
N SER A 260 18.09 -8.40 -9.76
CA SER A 260 18.93 -9.07 -10.77
C SER A 260 20.27 -8.39 -11.04
N GLY A 261 20.39 -7.10 -10.73
CA GLY A 261 21.61 -6.30 -10.88
C GLY A 261 22.42 -6.13 -9.59
N GLY A 262 22.01 -6.73 -8.47
CA GLY A 262 22.67 -6.57 -7.16
C GLY A 262 22.58 -5.18 -6.56
N THR A 263 21.72 -4.31 -7.10
CA THR A 263 21.51 -2.94 -6.59
C THR A 263 20.63 -2.91 -5.34
N LEU A 264 19.92 -4.01 -5.07
CA LEU A 264 19.17 -4.24 -3.86
C LEU A 264 19.36 -5.69 -3.41
N GLU A 265 19.73 -5.86 -2.15
CA GLU A 265 19.77 -7.15 -1.47
C GLU A 265 19.22 -6.96 -0.06
N GLY A 266 18.71 -8.01 0.57
CA GLY A 266 18.32 -7.89 1.96
C GLY A 266 17.86 -9.19 2.57
N GLU A 267 17.79 -9.20 3.89
CA GLU A 267 17.28 -10.30 4.68
C GLU A 267 16.23 -9.76 5.65
N LEU A 268 15.14 -10.50 5.81
CA LEU A 268 14.04 -10.19 6.71
C LEU A 268 13.71 -11.42 7.56
N GLU A 269 13.37 -11.20 8.82
CA GLU A 269 12.96 -12.23 9.76
C GLU A 269 11.66 -11.84 10.45
N ALA A 270 10.75 -12.81 10.60
CA ALA A 270 9.48 -12.64 11.28
C ALA A 270 9.69 -12.46 12.78
N VAL A 271 9.27 -11.31 13.30
CA VAL A 271 9.19 -11.04 14.75
C VAL A 271 7.90 -11.60 15.31
N SER A 272 6.80 -11.36 14.60
CA SER A 272 5.49 -11.86 14.96
C SER A 272 4.66 -12.16 13.71
N SER A 273 3.64 -12.99 13.87
CA SER A 273 2.81 -13.37 12.75
C SER A 273 1.36 -13.60 13.14
N HIS A 274 0.50 -13.34 12.18
CA HIS A 274 -0.91 -13.68 12.21
C HIS A 274 -1.23 -14.50 10.98
N LEU A 275 -1.75 -15.71 11.16
CA LEU A 275 -2.06 -16.63 10.06
C LEU A 275 -3.53 -17.02 10.09
N VAL A 276 -4.17 -16.96 8.93
CA VAL A 276 -5.54 -17.42 8.72
C VAL A 276 -5.53 -18.48 7.63
N ALA A 277 -5.95 -19.69 7.99
CA ALA A 277 -6.32 -20.69 7.00
C ALA A 277 -7.69 -20.32 6.43
N GLY A 278 -7.78 -20.19 5.11
CA GLY A 278 -9.04 -20.05 4.41
C GLY A 278 -9.74 -21.39 4.23
N GLU A 279 -10.79 -21.37 3.42
CA GLU A 279 -11.60 -22.54 3.09
C GLU A 279 -11.23 -23.11 1.72
N GLY A 280 -11.36 -24.43 1.55
CA GLY A 280 -11.03 -25.11 0.31
C GLY A 280 -11.40 -26.59 0.35
N SER A 281 -11.61 -27.19 -0.82
CA SER A 281 -11.95 -28.62 -0.96
C SER A 281 -10.72 -29.53 -0.92
N GLY A 282 -9.52 -28.98 -1.15
CA GLY A 282 -8.26 -29.71 -1.16
C GLY A 282 -7.65 -29.94 0.23
N PRO A 283 -6.64 -30.82 0.33
CA PRO A 283 -5.92 -31.07 1.57
C PRO A 283 -5.05 -29.88 2.00
N LEU A 284 -4.66 -29.03 1.05
CA LEU A 284 -3.93 -27.79 1.29
C LEU A 284 -4.94 -26.64 1.27
N LEU A 285 -5.05 -25.91 2.38
CA LEU A 285 -5.95 -24.76 2.45
C LEU A 285 -5.18 -23.48 2.12
N PRO A 286 -5.81 -22.46 1.50
CA PRO A 286 -5.16 -21.18 1.27
C PRO A 286 -4.79 -20.52 2.60
N VAL A 287 -3.71 -19.76 2.63
CA VAL A 287 -3.23 -19.04 3.81
C VAL A 287 -3.12 -17.56 3.48
N THR A 288 -3.70 -16.73 4.35
CA THR A 288 -3.38 -15.29 4.41
C THR A 288 -2.65 -15.04 5.71
N ALA A 289 -1.51 -14.37 5.63
CA ALA A 289 -0.72 -14.04 6.80
C ALA A 289 -0.23 -12.59 6.78
N TYR A 290 -0.10 -12.03 7.98
CA TYR A 290 0.58 -10.77 8.24
C TYR A 290 1.80 -11.07 9.12
N PHE A 291 2.98 -10.62 8.72
CA PHE A 291 4.21 -10.76 9.48
C PHE A 291 4.76 -9.39 9.83
N GLU A 292 4.89 -9.12 11.12
CA GLU A 292 5.81 -8.08 11.57
C GLU A 292 7.22 -8.60 11.34
N VAL A 293 8.05 -7.83 10.64
CA VAL A 293 9.40 -8.23 10.27
C VAL A 293 10.43 -7.21 10.69
N THR A 294 11.64 -7.69 10.94
CA THR A 294 12.86 -6.88 11.07
C THR A 294 13.95 -7.46 10.19
N GLY A 295 14.97 -6.67 9.87
CA GLY A 295 16.08 -7.14 9.07
C GLY A 295 16.91 -6.01 8.52
N GLU A 296 17.56 -6.26 7.40
CA GLU A 296 18.47 -5.32 6.76
C GLU A 296 18.29 -5.34 5.25
N ILE A 297 18.25 -4.16 4.63
CA ILE A 297 18.28 -3.98 3.18
C ILE A 297 19.56 -3.25 2.81
N ARG A 298 20.31 -3.79 1.86
CA ARG A 298 21.44 -3.13 1.20
C ARG A 298 20.97 -2.49 -0.09
N VAL A 299 21.20 -1.18 -0.24
CA VAL A 299 20.94 -0.45 -1.50
C VAL A 299 22.23 0.24 -1.94
N ASP A 300 22.69 -0.04 -3.15
CA ASP A 300 23.92 0.53 -3.71
C ASP A 300 25.14 0.41 -2.76
N GLY A 301 25.21 -0.68 -2.00
CA GLY A 301 26.27 -0.96 -1.02
C GLY A 301 26.01 -0.46 0.40
N GLU A 302 25.04 0.43 0.61
CA GLU A 302 24.68 0.95 1.94
C GLU A 302 23.71 -0.01 2.65
N LEU A 303 24.07 -0.45 3.86
CA LEU A 303 23.26 -1.34 4.68
C LEU A 303 22.32 -0.54 5.58
N ILE A 304 21.02 -0.83 5.50
CA ILE A 304 19.96 -0.10 6.17
C ILE A 304 19.16 -1.07 7.03
N PRO A 305 19.15 -0.94 8.37
CA PRO A 305 18.27 -1.73 9.22
C PRO A 305 16.83 -1.31 8.99
N VAL A 306 15.94 -2.28 8.80
CA VAL A 306 14.53 -2.05 8.51
C VAL A 306 13.64 -2.85 9.45
N ARG A 307 12.44 -2.31 9.62
CA ARG A 307 11.30 -3.06 10.14
C ARG A 307 10.12 -2.89 9.22
N GLY A 308 9.12 -3.76 9.33
CA GLY A 308 7.90 -3.54 8.61
C GLY A 308 6.88 -4.65 8.69
N LEU A 309 6.07 -4.72 7.64
CA LEU A 309 4.96 -5.65 7.53
C LEU A 309 5.01 -6.37 6.18
N ILE A 310 4.89 -7.70 6.22
CA ILE A 310 4.67 -8.54 5.05
C ILE A 310 3.24 -9.04 5.09
N ARG A 311 2.46 -8.77 4.05
CA ARG A 311 1.23 -9.51 3.77
C ARG A 311 1.57 -10.64 2.81
N HIS A 312 1.40 -11.86 3.28
CA HIS A 312 1.65 -13.08 2.51
C HIS A 312 0.33 -13.74 2.15
N ILE A 313 0.21 -14.16 0.89
CA ILE A 313 -0.88 -15.00 0.41
C ILE A 313 -0.25 -16.26 -0.19
N GLN A 314 -0.77 -17.42 0.19
CA GLN A 314 -0.48 -18.69 -0.46
C GLN A 314 -1.81 -19.37 -0.79
N ARG A 315 -1.97 -19.89 -2.01
CA ARG A 315 -3.23 -20.46 -2.49
C ARG A 315 -3.16 -21.96 -2.62
#